data_AF-A0A6I1ZP05-F1
#
_entry.id   AF-A0A6I1ZP05-F1
#
_cell.length_a   1.000
_cell.length_b   1.000
_cell.length_c   1.000
_cell.angle_alpha   90.00
_cell.angle_beta   90.00
_cell.angle_gamma   90.00
#
_symmetry.space_group_name_H-M   'P 1'
#
loop_
_entity.id
_entity.type
_entity.pdbx_description
1 polymer ?
#
loop_
_entity_poly.entity_id
_entity_poly.type
_entity_poly.pdbx_seq_one_letter_code
_entity_poly.pdbx_strand_id
1 'polypeptide(L)'
;MKIKEVAAKWSTNETLLQSYRSIFISSQSFLLAVGVLSFDRSNWLLIILAEISVFMIWYIWFPVVKTRHRFVDYHKYALELSEEEQSKLCEVKKYVEDKEERKQANIILKLCNGQWRLTRKKVDILIPCFFICIWVCLLILKIIEHGCPDIVLLIGLIAAQGFLFLFCWLLCRDRRKTARHD
;
A
#
# COMPACT_ATOMS: atom_id res chain seq x y z
N MET A 1 1.24 -22.14 -21.09
CA MET A 1 0.10 -21.19 -21.00
C MET A 1 0.14 -20.33 -22.25
N LYS A 2 -0.97 -20.18 -22.99
CA LYS A 2 -0.91 -19.42 -24.26
C LYS A 2 -0.58 -17.95 -23.96
N ILE A 3 0.38 -17.35 -24.65
CA ILE A 3 0.85 -15.96 -24.42
C ILE A 3 -0.32 -14.96 -24.33
N LYS A 4 -1.36 -15.14 -25.16
CA LYS A 4 -2.59 -14.33 -25.13
C LYS A 4 -3.32 -14.35 -23.78
N GLU A 5 -3.31 -15.50 -23.09
CA GLU A 5 -3.94 -15.66 -21.78
C GLU A 5 -3.15 -14.92 -20.68
N VAL A 6 -1.81 -14.99 -20.71
CA VAL A 6 -0.93 -14.26 -19.79
C VAL A 6 -1.11 -12.75 -19.98
N ALA A 7 -1.21 -12.30 -21.23
CA ALA A 7 -1.39 -10.89 -21.57
C ALA A 7 -2.74 -10.36 -21.08
N ALA A 8 -3.80 -11.16 -21.24
CA ALA A 8 -5.12 -10.82 -20.70
C ALA A 8 -5.08 -10.71 -19.16
N LYS A 9 -4.49 -11.69 -18.47
CA LYS A 9 -4.33 -11.68 -17.01
C LYS A 9 -3.50 -10.49 -16.52
N TRP A 10 -2.45 -10.13 -17.23
CA TRP A 10 -1.66 -8.93 -16.93
C TRP A 10 -2.51 -7.66 -17.04
N SER A 11 -3.16 -7.47 -18.20
CA SER A 11 -3.99 -6.30 -18.47
C SER A 11 -5.08 -6.12 -17.42
N THR A 12 -5.83 -7.19 -17.10
CA THR A 12 -6.87 -7.17 -16.07
C THR A 12 -6.32 -6.77 -14.70
N ASN A 13 -5.17 -7.31 -14.29
CA ASN A 13 -4.59 -6.98 -12.97
C ASN A 13 -4.06 -5.54 -12.91
N GLU A 14 -3.50 -5.00 -14.00
CA GLU A 14 -3.08 -3.60 -14.05
C GLU A 14 -4.30 -2.67 -14.01
N THR A 15 -5.37 -2.95 -14.77
CA THR A 15 -6.61 -2.17 -14.69
C THR A 15 -7.20 -2.19 -13.28
N LEU A 16 -7.28 -3.36 -12.63
CA LEU A 16 -7.77 -3.48 -11.26
C LEU A 16 -6.94 -2.66 -10.26
N LEU A 17 -5.62 -2.65 -10.42
CA LEU A 17 -4.72 -1.84 -9.58
C LEU A 17 -5.00 -0.34 -9.77
N GLN A 18 -5.20 0.12 -11.00
CA GLN A 18 -5.52 1.53 -11.28
C GLN A 18 -6.90 1.92 -10.75
N SER A 19 -7.93 1.08 -10.94
CA SER A 19 -9.26 1.29 -10.38
C SER A 19 -9.22 1.39 -8.86
N TYR A 20 -8.47 0.50 -8.20
CA TYR A 20 -8.28 0.54 -6.75
C TYR A 20 -7.65 1.86 -6.30
N ARG A 21 -6.61 2.32 -7.01
CA ARG A 21 -5.98 3.60 -6.71
C ARG A 21 -6.96 4.75 -6.82
N SER A 22 -7.75 4.78 -7.90
CA SER A 22 -8.74 5.83 -8.12
C SER A 22 -9.82 5.84 -7.04
N ILE A 23 -10.38 4.68 -6.68
CA ILE A 23 -11.42 4.58 -5.64
C ILE A 23 -10.87 5.10 -4.32
N PHE A 24 -9.67 4.67 -3.94
CA PHE A 24 -9.07 5.10 -2.69
C PHE A 24 -8.82 6.61 -2.64
N ILE A 25 -8.25 7.20 -3.70
CA ILE A 25 -8.03 8.65 -3.78
C ILE A 25 -9.36 9.39 -3.66
N SER A 26 -10.40 8.95 -4.36
CA SER A 26 -11.74 9.53 -4.27
C SER A 26 -12.32 9.44 -2.85
N SER A 27 -12.19 8.28 -2.19
CA SER A 27 -12.66 8.09 -0.82
C SER A 27 -11.91 8.98 0.18
N GLN A 28 -10.59 9.09 0.06
CA GLN A 28 -9.78 9.96 0.93
C GLN A 28 -10.13 11.44 0.73
N SER A 29 -10.29 11.88 -0.52
CA SER A 29 -10.73 13.24 -0.84
C SER A 29 -12.13 13.54 -0.28
N PHE A 30 -13.05 12.58 -0.35
CA PHE A 30 -14.37 12.71 0.22
C PHE A 30 -14.32 12.86 1.75
N LEU A 31 -13.60 11.97 2.45
CA LEU A 31 -13.43 12.05 3.90
C LEU A 31 -12.81 13.37 4.33
N LEU A 32 -11.79 13.83 3.59
CA LEU A 32 -11.14 15.11 3.83
C LEU A 32 -12.12 16.28 3.65
N ALA A 33 -12.89 16.29 2.56
CA ALA A 33 -13.86 17.35 2.29
C ALA A 33 -14.93 17.42 3.38
N VAL A 34 -15.47 16.27 3.81
CA VAL A 34 -16.41 16.20 4.94
C VAL A 34 -15.73 16.66 6.23
N GLY A 35 -14.47 16.26 6.46
CA GLY A 35 -13.67 16.69 7.59
C GLY A 35 -13.56 18.21 7.69
N VAL A 36 -13.18 18.86 6.59
CA VAL A 36 -13.10 20.33 6.48
C VAL A 36 -14.46 20.99 6.72
N LEU A 37 -15.54 20.49 6.12
CA LEU A 37 -16.89 21.04 6.33
C LEU A 37 -17.39 20.87 7.77
N SER A 38 -16.92 19.83 8.46
CA SER A 38 -17.24 19.54 9.86
C SER A 38 -16.34 20.24 10.87
N PHE A 39 -15.32 20.96 10.39
CA PHE A 39 -14.22 21.46 11.21
C PHE A 39 -14.70 22.26 12.43
N ASP A 40 -15.61 23.21 12.26
CA ASP A 40 -16.16 24.03 13.36
C ASP A 40 -17.37 23.42 14.07
N ARG A 41 -17.91 22.32 13.54
CA ARG A 41 -19.18 21.78 14.01
C ARG A 41 -19.01 20.72 15.09
N SER A 42 -18.03 19.83 14.94
CA SER A 42 -17.84 18.72 15.88
C SER A 42 -16.43 18.18 15.85
N ASN A 43 -15.74 18.28 16.99
CA ASN A 43 -14.40 17.72 17.19
C ASN A 43 -14.42 16.20 17.04
N TRP A 44 -15.44 15.53 17.59
CA TRP A 44 -15.59 14.08 17.52
C TRP A 44 -15.74 13.58 16.09
N LEU A 45 -16.53 14.27 15.27
CA LEU A 45 -16.70 13.91 13.87
C LEU A 45 -15.38 14.02 13.11
N LEU A 46 -14.62 15.11 13.35
CA LEU A 46 -13.30 15.31 12.74
C LEU A 46 -12.31 14.20 13.13
N ILE A 47 -12.27 13.83 14.42
CA ILE A 47 -11.43 12.76 14.97
C ILE A 47 -11.76 11.42 14.29
N ILE A 48 -13.04 11.05 14.23
CA ILE A 48 -13.50 9.79 13.63
C ILE A 48 -13.15 9.74 12.15
N LEU A 49 -13.37 10.83 11.40
CA LEU A 49 -13.03 10.89 9.97
C LEU A 49 -11.52 10.75 9.75
N ALA A 50 -10.70 11.40 10.57
CA ALA A 50 -9.26 11.28 10.52
C ALA A 50 -8.80 9.84 10.81
N GLU A 51 -9.35 9.19 11.84
CA GLU A 51 -9.03 7.80 12.16
C GLU A 51 -9.41 6.84 11.04
N ILE A 52 -10.63 6.96 10.49
CA ILE A 52 -11.06 6.14 9.35
C ILE A 52 -10.12 6.34 8.17
N SER A 53 -9.76 7.59 7.87
CA SER A 53 -8.88 7.90 6.74
C SER A 53 -7.50 7.28 6.90
N VAL A 54 -6.90 7.40 8.10
CA VAL A 54 -5.59 6.85 8.43
C VAL A 54 -5.64 5.31 8.46
N PHE A 55 -6.70 4.73 9.00
CA PHE A 55 -6.95 3.29 8.97
C PHE A 55 -6.99 2.74 7.54
N MET A 56 -7.75 3.40 6.65
CA MET A 56 -7.80 3.03 5.23
C MET A 56 -6.41 3.05 4.59
N ILE A 57 -5.57 4.04 4.92
CA ILE A 57 -4.20 4.12 4.40
C ILE A 57 -3.37 2.91 4.87
N TRP A 58 -3.32 2.65 6.17
CA TRP A 58 -2.43 1.62 6.72
C TRP A 58 -2.90 0.20 6.44
N TYR A 59 -4.19 -0.07 6.62
CA TYR A 59 -4.72 -1.43 6.63
C TYR A 59 -5.35 -1.84 5.29
N ILE A 60 -5.72 -0.88 4.44
CA ILE A 60 -6.36 -1.18 3.16
C ILE A 60 -5.38 -0.86 2.02
N TRP A 61 -4.91 0.39 1.89
CA TRP A 61 -4.04 0.79 0.77
C TRP A 61 -2.74 0.00 0.69
N PHE A 62 -1.89 0.05 1.71
CA PHE A 62 -0.57 -0.58 1.63
C PHE A 62 -0.63 -2.10 1.42
N PRO A 63 -1.47 -2.88 2.12
CA PRO A 63 -1.57 -4.32 1.89
C PRO A 63 -2.09 -4.66 0.50
N VAL A 64 -3.14 -3.96 0.03
CA VAL A 64 -3.74 -4.25 -1.28
C VAL A 64 -2.78 -3.89 -2.41
N VAL A 65 -2.19 -2.70 -2.39
CA VAL A 65 -1.24 -2.27 -3.43
C VAL A 65 -0.04 -3.21 -3.48
N LYS A 66 0.53 -3.57 -2.33
CA LYS A 66 1.66 -4.52 -2.24
C LYS A 66 1.31 -5.89 -2.84
N THR A 67 0.13 -6.42 -2.55
CA THR A 67 -0.31 -7.72 -3.08
C THR A 67 -0.58 -7.63 -4.58
N ARG A 68 -1.33 -6.63 -5.03
CA ARG A 68 -1.67 -6.44 -6.45
C ARG A 68 -0.46 -6.18 -7.32
N HIS A 69 0.56 -5.49 -6.79
CA HIS A 69 1.84 -5.32 -7.48
C HIS A 69 2.51 -6.64 -7.81
N ARG A 70 2.48 -7.61 -6.88
CA ARG A 70 3.07 -8.94 -7.12
C ARG A 70 2.38 -9.64 -8.27
N PHE A 71 1.04 -9.61 -8.33
CA PHE A 71 0.28 -10.17 -9.44
C PHE A 71 0.64 -9.53 -10.78
N VAL A 72 0.69 -8.20 -10.82
CA VAL A 72 1.02 -7.49 -12.06
C VAL A 72 2.44 -7.79 -12.52
N ASP A 73 3.42 -7.72 -11.62
CA ASP A 73 4.82 -7.96 -11.99
C ASP A 73 5.00 -9.41 -12.43
N TYR A 74 4.40 -10.38 -11.72
CA TYR A 74 4.43 -11.78 -12.13
C TYR A 74 3.98 -11.96 -13.59
N HIS A 75 2.79 -11.46 -13.94
CA HIS A 75 2.27 -11.64 -15.30
C HIS A 75 3.00 -10.79 -16.34
N LYS A 76 3.49 -9.60 -15.97
CA LYS A 76 4.24 -8.75 -16.88
C LYS A 76 5.56 -9.42 -17.31
N TYR A 77 6.35 -9.87 -16.34
CA TYR A 77 7.66 -10.46 -16.62
C TYR A 77 7.53 -11.89 -17.17
N ALA A 78 6.45 -12.60 -16.86
CA ALA A 78 6.17 -13.89 -17.49
C ALA A 78 5.95 -13.78 -19.01
N LEU A 79 5.49 -12.63 -19.53
CA LEU A 79 5.35 -12.40 -20.97
C LEU A 79 6.68 -12.32 -21.71
N GLU A 80 7.75 -11.94 -21.01
CA GLU A 80 9.09 -11.75 -21.58
C GLU A 80 9.91 -13.07 -21.59
N LEU A 81 9.37 -14.15 -21.01
CA LEU A 81 10.02 -15.45 -20.90
C LEU A 81 9.63 -16.40 -22.03
N SER A 82 10.56 -17.30 -22.38
CA SER A 82 10.30 -18.43 -23.28
C SER A 82 9.29 -19.43 -22.67
N GLU A 83 8.65 -20.26 -23.50
CA GLU A 83 7.68 -21.26 -23.02
C GLU A 83 8.30 -22.25 -22.03
N GLU A 84 9.57 -22.61 -22.22
CA GLU A 84 10.31 -23.51 -21.32
C GLU A 84 10.55 -22.85 -19.95
N GLU A 85 10.95 -21.59 -19.91
CA GLU A 85 11.13 -20.83 -18.66
C GLU A 85 9.79 -20.60 -17.95
N GLN A 86 8.71 -20.36 -18.70
CA GLN A 86 7.37 -20.22 -18.13
C GLN A 86 6.89 -21.50 -17.44
N SER A 87 7.25 -22.67 -17.96
CA SER A 87 6.89 -23.96 -17.35
C SER A 87 7.52 -24.18 -15.97
N LYS A 88 8.65 -23.51 -15.71
CA LYS A 88 9.40 -23.57 -14.44
C LYS A 88 8.88 -22.59 -13.40
N LEU A 89 7.95 -21.70 -13.76
CA LEU A 89 7.35 -20.76 -12.82
C LEU A 89 6.35 -21.47 -11.90
N CYS A 90 6.39 -21.10 -10.63
CA CYS A 90 5.40 -21.53 -9.65
C CYS A 90 4.03 -20.89 -9.90
N GLU A 91 2.98 -21.45 -9.32
CA GLU A 91 1.65 -20.85 -9.41
C GLU A 91 1.62 -19.42 -8.84
N VAL A 92 0.83 -18.54 -9.46
CA VAL A 92 0.73 -17.12 -9.07
C VAL A 92 0.39 -16.96 -7.59
N LYS A 93 -0.50 -17.81 -7.07
CA LYS A 93 -0.90 -17.79 -5.66
C LYS A 93 0.31 -18.05 -4.75
N LYS A 94 1.11 -19.07 -5.06
CA LYS A 94 2.35 -19.38 -4.35
C LYS A 94 3.37 -18.24 -4.46
N TYR A 95 3.52 -17.62 -5.63
CA TYR A 95 4.39 -16.44 -5.80
C TYR A 95 3.99 -15.25 -4.91
N VAL A 96 2.69 -15.05 -4.72
CA VAL A 96 2.17 -13.91 -3.95
C VAL A 96 2.28 -14.16 -2.44
N GLU A 97 1.95 -15.37 -2.00
CA GLU A 97 1.83 -15.77 -0.59
C GLU A 97 3.18 -16.24 -0.03
N ASP A 98 3.90 -17.10 -0.76
CA ASP A 98 5.17 -17.69 -0.34
C ASP A 98 6.36 -16.83 -0.79
N LYS A 99 7.33 -16.65 0.12
CA LYS A 99 8.51 -15.84 -0.10
C LYS A 99 9.63 -16.62 -0.79
N GLU A 100 9.81 -17.89 -0.50
CA GLU A 100 10.90 -18.69 -1.06
C GLU A 100 10.60 -19.04 -2.52
N GLU A 101 9.36 -19.46 -2.79
CA GLU A 101 8.83 -19.59 -4.16
C GLU A 101 8.96 -18.28 -4.95
N ARG A 102 8.66 -17.14 -4.31
CA ARG A 102 8.88 -15.83 -4.95
C ARG A 102 10.34 -15.55 -5.27
N LYS A 103 11.29 -15.93 -4.42
CA LYS A 103 12.72 -15.72 -4.73
C LYS A 103 13.14 -16.55 -5.93
N GLN A 104 12.73 -17.82 -5.97
CA GLN A 104 13.04 -18.72 -7.08
C GLN A 104 12.42 -18.19 -8.37
N ALA A 105 11.14 -17.81 -8.34
CA ALA A 105 10.48 -17.18 -9.48
C ALA A 105 11.14 -15.85 -9.88
N ASN A 106 11.60 -15.02 -8.94
CA ASN A 106 12.29 -13.76 -9.27
C ASN A 106 13.62 -13.98 -10.00
N ILE A 107 14.32 -15.09 -9.71
CA ILE A 107 15.55 -15.46 -10.45
C ILE A 107 15.18 -15.77 -11.90
N ILE A 108 14.12 -16.56 -12.12
CA ILE A 108 13.62 -16.92 -13.45
C ILE A 108 13.10 -15.67 -14.19
N LEU A 109 12.31 -14.83 -13.52
CA LEU A 109 11.77 -13.57 -14.04
C LEU A 109 12.81 -12.46 -14.22
N LYS A 110 14.09 -12.73 -13.90
CA LYS A 110 15.22 -11.77 -13.97
C LYS A 110 14.93 -10.47 -13.20
N LEU A 111 14.13 -10.58 -12.13
CA LEU A 111 13.75 -9.49 -11.26
C LEU A 111 14.86 -9.29 -10.21
N CYS A 112 15.84 -8.45 -10.54
CA CYS A 112 16.87 -8.03 -9.58
C CYS A 112 16.24 -7.31 -8.38
N ASN A 113 16.16 -8.03 -7.25
CA ASN A 113 15.84 -7.50 -5.91
C ASN A 113 14.54 -6.68 -5.78
N GLY A 114 13.46 -7.04 -6.50
CA GLY A 114 12.13 -6.49 -6.25
C GLY A 114 12.09 -4.96 -6.21
N GLN A 115 12.93 -4.30 -7.04
CA GLN A 115 13.02 -2.86 -7.07
C GLN A 115 11.69 -2.30 -7.57
N TRP A 116 10.94 -1.68 -6.66
CA TRP A 116 9.76 -0.93 -7.03
C TRP A 116 10.14 0.11 -8.08
N ARG A 117 9.46 0.08 -9.23
CA ARG A 117 9.57 1.14 -10.24
C ARG A 117 9.39 2.49 -9.57
N LEU A 118 10.25 3.47 -9.91
CA LEU A 118 10.21 4.81 -9.31
C LEU A 118 8.82 5.45 -9.39
N THR A 119 8.13 5.28 -10.52
CA THR A 119 6.74 5.75 -10.71
C THR A 119 5.78 5.16 -9.68
N ARG A 120 5.94 3.88 -9.34
CA ARG A 120 5.11 3.21 -8.32
C ARG A 120 5.48 3.66 -6.91
N LYS A 121 6.76 3.85 -6.59
CA LYS A 121 7.13 4.45 -5.29
C LYS A 121 6.49 5.83 -5.11
N LYS A 122 6.49 6.65 -6.16
CA LYS A 122 5.83 7.97 -6.13
C LYS A 122 4.34 7.81 -5.89
N VAL A 123 3.61 7.11 -6.76
CA VAL A 123 2.15 7.02 -6.64
C VAL A 123 1.71 6.30 -5.36
N ASP A 124 2.35 5.19 -5.02
CA ASP A 124 1.86 4.28 -3.97
C ASP A 124 2.32 4.64 -2.56
N ILE A 125 3.32 5.52 -2.43
CA ILE A 125 3.82 5.99 -1.12
C ILE A 125 3.57 7.49 -0.96
N LEU A 126 3.82 8.31 -1.98
CA LEU A 126 3.67 9.76 -1.84
C LEU A 126 2.21 10.17 -1.63
N ILE A 127 1.27 9.55 -2.37
CA ILE A 127 -0.16 9.87 -2.26
C ILE A 127 -0.71 9.61 -0.84
N PRO A 128 -0.58 8.41 -0.24
CA PRO A 128 -1.06 8.19 1.12
C PRO A 128 -0.32 9.07 2.13
N CYS A 129 0.98 9.29 1.98
CA CYS A 129 1.72 10.21 2.86
C CYS A 129 1.17 11.64 2.76
N PHE A 130 0.83 12.11 1.56
CA PHE A 130 0.25 13.42 1.34
C PHE A 130 -1.10 13.56 2.06
N PHE A 131 -1.98 12.56 1.97
CA PHE A 131 -3.24 12.56 2.71
C PHE A 131 -3.03 12.57 4.24
N ILE A 132 -2.09 11.78 4.76
CA ILE A 132 -1.74 11.81 6.20
C ILE A 132 -1.28 13.22 6.60
N CYS A 133 -0.39 13.84 5.81
CA CYS A 133 0.11 15.19 6.10
C CYS A 133 -1.04 16.20 6.16
N ILE A 134 -1.99 16.15 5.22
CA ILE A 134 -3.14 17.07 5.25
C ILE A 134 -3.99 16.84 6.51
N TRP A 135 -4.27 15.58 6.86
CA TRP A 135 -5.02 15.28 8.09
C TRP A 135 -4.31 15.79 9.34
N VAL A 136 -3.00 15.59 9.45
CA VAL A 136 -2.20 16.10 10.57
C VAL A 136 -2.26 17.64 10.60
N CYS A 137 -2.11 18.31 9.47
CA CYS A 137 -2.24 19.77 9.39
C CYS A 137 -3.62 20.24 9.86
N LEU A 138 -4.69 19.58 9.41
CA LEU A 138 -6.06 19.92 9.80
C LEU A 138 -6.28 19.75 11.32
N LEU A 139 -5.77 18.66 11.91
CA LEU A 139 -5.86 18.44 13.35
C LEU A 139 -5.04 19.46 14.16
N ILE A 140 -3.85 19.84 13.69
CA ILE A 140 -3.03 20.88 14.32
C ILE A 140 -3.76 22.22 14.30
N LEU A 141 -4.35 22.62 13.16
CA LEU A 141 -5.14 23.85 13.07
C LEU A 141 -6.29 23.83 14.09
N LYS A 142 -6.97 22.68 14.24
CA LYS A 142 -8.06 22.55 15.22
C LYS A 142 -7.57 22.72 16.66
N ILE A 143 -6.38 22.21 17.00
CA ILE A 143 -5.77 22.41 18.32
C ILE A 143 -5.47 23.88 18.56
N ILE A 144 -4.87 24.57 17.58
CA ILE A 144 -4.47 25.97 17.71
C ILE A 144 -5.69 26.86 17.95
N GLU A 145 -6.79 26.64 17.23
CA GLU A 145 -7.98 27.50 17.31
C GLU A 145 -8.85 27.23 18.54
N HIS A 146 -8.94 25.98 19.00
CA HIS A 146 -9.92 25.59 20.04
C HIS A 146 -9.31 24.97 21.30
N GLY A 147 -7.99 24.78 21.36
CA GLY A 147 -7.31 24.28 22.57
C GLY A 147 -7.78 22.89 23.01
N CYS A 148 -7.98 21.95 22.07
CA CYS A 148 -8.59 20.65 22.36
C CYS A 148 -7.54 19.57 22.70
N PRO A 149 -7.45 19.09 23.96
CA PRO A 149 -6.44 18.11 24.37
C PRO A 149 -6.66 16.71 23.76
N ASP A 150 -7.90 16.33 23.45
CA ASP A 150 -8.22 15.03 22.85
C ASP A 150 -7.58 14.84 21.46
N ILE A 151 -7.37 15.94 20.73
CA ILE A 151 -6.74 15.92 19.41
C ILE A 151 -5.23 15.71 19.52
N VAL A 152 -4.59 16.14 20.62
CA VAL A 152 -3.17 15.89 20.89
C VAL A 152 -2.94 14.38 21.08
N LEU A 153 -3.82 13.72 21.82
CA LEU A 153 -3.83 12.26 21.97
C LEU A 153 -3.99 11.56 20.62
N LEU A 154 -4.88 12.06 19.75
CA LEU A 154 -5.06 11.50 18.41
C LEU A 154 -3.82 11.65 17.53
N ILE A 155 -3.15 12.81 17.51
CA ILE A 155 -1.90 12.97 16.76
C ILE A 155 -0.83 11.99 17.26
N GLY A 156 -0.75 11.81 18.59
CA GLY A 156 0.10 10.79 19.20
C GLY A 156 -0.25 9.37 18.75
N LEU A 157 -1.54 9.04 18.67
CA LEU A 157 -2.02 7.75 18.16
C LEU A 157 -1.71 7.55 16.68
N ILE A 158 -1.91 8.56 15.82
CA ILE A 158 -1.56 8.50 14.39
C ILE A 158 -0.04 8.29 14.23
N ALA A 159 0.77 9.00 15.00
CA ALA A 159 2.22 8.83 15.02
C ALA A 159 2.62 7.42 15.51
N ALA A 160 1.97 6.93 16.57
CA ALA A 160 2.19 5.59 17.12
C ALA A 160 1.77 4.50 16.13
N GLN A 161 0.64 4.65 15.42
CA GLN A 161 0.18 3.75 14.37
C GLN A 161 1.16 3.75 13.20
N GLY A 162 1.63 4.92 12.76
CA GLY A 162 2.66 5.05 11.74
C GLY A 162 3.97 4.38 12.14
N PHE A 163 4.39 4.56 13.39
CA PHE A 163 5.57 3.91 13.95
C PHE A 163 5.38 2.39 14.06
N LEU A 164 4.24 1.92 14.56
CA LEU A 164 3.92 0.50 14.70
C LEU A 164 3.84 -0.17 13.32
N PHE A 165 3.27 0.50 12.32
CA PHE A 165 3.22 0.01 10.96
C PHE A 165 4.60 -0.02 10.32
N LEU A 166 5.39 1.05 10.46
CA LEU A 166 6.77 1.10 9.97
C LEU A 166 7.63 0.04 10.67
N PHE A 167 7.47 -0.12 11.97
CA PHE A 167 8.15 -1.12 12.79
C PHE A 167 7.71 -2.53 12.43
N CYS A 168 6.42 -2.81 12.25
CA CYS A 168 5.92 -4.08 11.73
C CYS A 168 6.43 -4.35 10.30
N TRP A 169 6.46 -3.33 9.44
CA TRP A 169 7.01 -3.44 8.10
C TRP A 169 8.52 -3.74 8.15
N LEU A 170 9.26 -3.08 9.03
CA LEU A 170 10.70 -3.26 9.24
C LEU A 170 11.03 -4.58 9.94
N LEU A 171 10.28 -5.02 10.95
CA LEU A 171 10.45 -6.33 11.60
C LEU A 171 10.07 -7.47 10.66
N CYS A 172 8.99 -7.29 9.90
CA CYS A 172 8.67 -8.19 8.81
C CYS A 172 9.76 -8.14 7.73
N ARG A 173 10.58 -7.09 7.65
CA ARG A 173 11.80 -6.98 6.83
C ARG A 173 13.04 -7.61 7.48
N ASP A 174 13.15 -7.63 8.81
CA ASP A 174 14.36 -8.01 9.56
C ASP A 174 14.38 -9.45 10.08
N ARG A 175 13.21 -10.08 10.38
CA ARG A 175 13.10 -11.56 10.47
C ARG A 175 13.54 -12.28 9.17
N ARG A 176 13.88 -11.53 8.11
CA ARG A 176 14.44 -12.04 6.84
C ARG A 176 15.98 -12.09 6.81
N LYS A 177 16.69 -11.63 7.84
CA LYS A 177 18.15 -11.74 7.96
C LYS A 177 18.59 -12.85 8.91
N THR A 178 17.87 -13.06 10.01
CA THR A 178 18.24 -14.05 11.03
C THR A 178 17.97 -15.50 10.60
N ALA A 179 16.94 -15.76 9.78
CA ALA A 179 16.70 -17.09 9.17
C ALA A 179 17.66 -17.41 8.00
N ARG A 180 18.87 -16.84 8.00
CA ARG A 180 19.92 -17.05 6.99
C ARG A 180 21.23 -17.57 7.62
N HIS A 181 21.21 -17.84 8.93
CA HIS A 181 22.33 -18.36 9.72
C HIS A 181 21.99 -19.63 10.53
N ASP A 182 20.79 -20.18 10.37
CA ASP A 182 20.38 -21.51 10.81
C ASP A 182 19.97 -22.33 9.58
#